data_AF-A0A6N1CLQ6-F1
#
_entry.id   AF-A0A6N1CLQ6-F1
#
_cell.length_a   1.000
_cell.length_b   1.000
_cell.length_c   1.000
_cell.angle_alpha   90.00
_cell.angle_beta   90.00
_cell.angle_gamma   90.00
#
_symmetry.space_group_name_H-M   'P 1'
#
loop_
_entity.id
_entity.type
_entity.pdbx_description
1 polymer ?
#
loop_
_entity_poly.entity_id
_entity_poly.type
_entity_poly.pdbx_seq_one_letter_code
_entity_poly.pdbx_strand_id
1 'polypeptide(L)'
;MSAARNDFQTVIATLGELHAVLDRLRGEFVHGIKTPADYERATDLLDELTDGRELSKTEERVLVELEDEILAYQRDSDQFRESNAAFEATCTPVQLIKDLMETHGLTGSDLPEIGDKTAVSKVLNGDRPISHKMAYALAERFAMEPSAFLTAGPAEAAHIETVRLPFRKTSTYDRFRSDSMVAHSVEEAGAGEYKVMASKARRKTVKEPDKE
;
A
#
# COMPACT_ATOMS: atom_id res chain seq x y z
N MET A 1 39.28 -11.47 -38.87
CA MET A 1 38.64 -11.76 -37.55
C MET A 1 38.14 -10.53 -36.80
N SER A 2 38.48 -9.30 -37.21
CA SER A 2 38.05 -8.06 -36.51
C SER A 2 36.61 -7.62 -36.82
N ALA A 3 36.18 -7.68 -38.09
CA ALA A 3 34.85 -7.20 -38.52
C ALA A 3 33.68 -7.95 -37.84
N ALA A 4 33.69 -9.29 -37.87
CA ALA A 4 32.64 -10.10 -37.24
C ALA A 4 32.51 -9.84 -35.72
N ARG A 5 33.63 -9.59 -35.02
CA ARG A 5 33.61 -9.24 -33.59
C ARG A 5 32.96 -7.87 -33.35
N ASN A 6 33.17 -6.92 -34.25
CA ASN A 6 32.54 -5.61 -34.21
C ASN A 6 31.02 -5.73 -34.43
N ASP A 7 30.61 -6.55 -35.39
CA ASP A 7 29.19 -6.78 -35.69
C ASP A 7 28.44 -7.39 -34.48
N PHE A 8 29.04 -8.36 -33.79
CA PHE A 8 28.46 -8.92 -32.55
C PHE A 8 28.35 -7.89 -31.42
N GLN A 9 29.33 -7.00 -31.27
CA GLN A 9 29.27 -5.94 -30.25
C GLN A 9 28.15 -4.93 -30.56
N THR A 10 27.95 -4.59 -31.83
CA THR A 10 26.84 -3.75 -32.27
C THR A 10 25.48 -4.39 -31.98
N VAL A 11 25.33 -5.71 -32.23
CA VAL A 11 24.09 -6.43 -31.89
C VAL A 11 23.83 -6.43 -30.38
N ILE A 12 24.85 -6.67 -29.55
CA ILE A 12 24.71 -6.61 -28.09
C ILE A 12 24.30 -5.21 -27.63
N ALA A 13 24.92 -4.16 -28.17
CA ALA A 13 24.61 -2.78 -27.83
C ALA A 13 23.16 -2.42 -28.19
N THR A 14 22.73 -2.72 -29.42
CA THR A 14 21.37 -2.44 -29.89
C THR A 14 20.31 -3.23 -29.11
N LEU A 15 20.60 -4.48 -28.73
CA LEU A 15 19.71 -5.25 -27.87
C LEU A 15 19.59 -4.65 -26.47
N GLY A 16 20.70 -4.13 -25.92
CA GLY A 16 20.71 -3.41 -24.64
C GLY A 16 19.88 -2.12 -24.69
N GLU A 17 20.02 -1.35 -25.77
CA GLU A 17 19.20 -0.14 -26.00
C GLU A 17 17.71 -0.47 -26.09
N LEU A 18 17.35 -1.52 -26.84
CA LEU A 18 15.96 -1.98 -26.94
C LEU A 18 15.41 -2.40 -25.57
N HIS A 19 16.20 -3.13 -24.77
CA HIS A 19 15.79 -3.52 -23.42
C HIS A 19 15.52 -2.31 -22.53
N ALA A 20 16.39 -1.29 -22.58
CA ALA A 20 16.20 -0.06 -21.81
C ALA A 20 14.94 0.71 -22.23
N VAL A 21 14.62 0.74 -23.52
CA VAL A 21 13.38 1.34 -24.02
C VAL A 21 12.16 0.57 -23.52
N LEU A 22 12.20 -0.77 -23.57
CA LEU A 22 11.12 -1.62 -23.08
C LEU A 22 10.91 -1.45 -21.57
N ASP A 23 11.98 -1.37 -20.77
CA ASP A 23 11.87 -1.11 -19.34
C ASP A 23 11.28 0.27 -19.03
N ARG A 24 11.66 1.29 -19.80
CA ARG A 24 11.08 2.64 -19.67
C ARG A 24 9.60 2.65 -20.01
N LEU A 25 9.22 2.01 -21.12
CA LEU A 25 7.81 1.92 -21.52
C LEU A 25 7.02 1.14 -20.49
N ARG A 26 7.54 0.02 -19.97
CA ARG A 26 6.91 -0.70 -18.84
C ARG A 26 6.63 0.24 -17.69
N GLY A 27 7.62 1.03 -17.29
CA GLY A 27 7.45 1.96 -16.18
C GLY A 27 6.37 3.03 -16.42
N GLU A 28 6.15 3.45 -17.67
CA GLU A 28 5.09 4.41 -18.01
C GLU A 28 3.69 3.80 -18.03
N PHE A 29 3.58 2.52 -18.41
CA PHE A 29 2.29 1.82 -18.47
C PHE A 29 1.87 1.18 -17.15
N VAL A 30 2.84 0.75 -16.35
CA VAL A 30 2.59 0.07 -15.07
C VAL A 30 2.59 1.07 -13.93
N HIS A 31 3.54 2.01 -13.88
CA HIS A 31 3.59 2.99 -12.78
C HIS A 31 2.75 4.23 -13.09
N GLY A 32 2.09 4.75 -12.06
CA GLY A 32 1.43 6.05 -12.15
C GLY A 32 -0.02 6.00 -12.61
N ILE A 33 -0.75 4.99 -12.13
CA ILE A 33 -2.22 4.99 -12.15
C ILE A 33 -2.70 6.16 -11.29
N LYS A 34 -3.14 7.26 -11.93
CA LYS A 34 -3.53 8.51 -11.24
C LYS A 34 -4.95 8.93 -11.57
N THR A 35 -5.43 8.55 -12.73
CA THR A 35 -6.77 8.89 -13.19
C THR A 35 -7.63 7.63 -13.29
N PRO A 36 -8.96 7.75 -13.23
CA PRO A 36 -9.85 6.61 -13.47
C PRO A 36 -9.61 5.94 -14.82
N ALA A 37 -9.24 6.72 -15.85
CA ALA A 37 -8.91 6.17 -17.16
C ALA A 37 -7.62 5.34 -17.14
N ASP A 38 -6.65 5.66 -16.28
CA ASP A 38 -5.44 4.85 -16.11
C ASP A 38 -5.78 3.55 -15.38
N TYR A 39 -6.66 3.63 -14.38
CA TYR A 39 -7.13 2.48 -13.61
C TYR A 39 -7.89 1.48 -14.49
N GLU A 40 -8.78 1.95 -15.37
CA GLU A 40 -9.47 1.07 -16.33
C GLU A 40 -8.48 0.34 -17.24
N ARG A 41 -7.51 1.06 -17.83
CA ARG A 41 -6.47 0.43 -18.67
C ARG A 41 -5.61 -0.57 -17.90
N ALA A 42 -5.28 -0.26 -16.65
CA ALA A 42 -4.54 -1.15 -15.78
C ALA A 42 -5.34 -2.42 -15.46
N THR A 43 -6.65 -2.27 -15.25
CA THR A 43 -7.56 -3.40 -15.02
C THR A 43 -7.72 -4.27 -16.27
N ASP A 44 -7.86 -3.68 -17.45
CA ASP A 44 -7.88 -4.42 -18.72
C ASP A 44 -6.59 -5.24 -18.92
N LEU A 45 -5.44 -4.67 -18.56
CA LEU A 45 -4.16 -5.36 -18.63
C LEU A 45 -4.05 -6.47 -17.58
N LEU A 46 -4.58 -6.26 -16.37
CA LEU A 46 -4.65 -7.28 -15.32
C LEU A 46 -5.46 -8.49 -15.80
N ASP A 47 -6.60 -8.26 -16.45
CA ASP A 47 -7.45 -9.32 -17.00
C ASP A 47 -6.70 -10.12 -18.09
N GLU A 48 -5.99 -9.45 -18.99
CA GLU A 48 -5.17 -10.12 -20.03
C GLU A 48 -4.01 -10.93 -19.43
N LEU A 49 -3.38 -10.45 -18.36
CA LEU A 49 -2.29 -11.16 -17.68
C LEU A 49 -2.78 -12.29 -16.77
N THR A 50 -4.07 -12.34 -16.46
CA THR A 50 -4.69 -13.36 -15.59
C THR A 50 -5.69 -14.24 -16.32
N ASP A 51 -5.63 -14.28 -17.66
CA ASP A 51 -6.49 -15.07 -18.55
C ASP A 51 -6.31 -16.60 -18.44
N GLY A 52 -5.34 -17.05 -17.64
CA GLY A 52 -5.05 -18.46 -17.37
C GLY A 52 -3.98 -19.08 -18.28
N ARG A 53 -3.34 -18.31 -19.16
CA ARG A 53 -2.20 -18.79 -19.95
C ARG A 53 -0.91 -18.79 -19.12
N GLU A 54 0.12 -19.48 -19.62
CA GLU A 54 1.46 -19.38 -19.05
C GLU A 54 2.07 -18.01 -19.33
N LEU A 55 2.54 -17.35 -18.27
CA LEU A 55 3.23 -16.07 -18.35
C LEU A 55 4.74 -16.28 -18.57
N SER A 56 5.35 -15.40 -19.35
CA SER A 56 6.80 -15.26 -19.37
C SER A 56 7.29 -14.59 -18.09
N LYS A 57 8.58 -14.77 -17.75
CA LYS A 57 9.19 -14.10 -16.57
C LYS A 57 9.04 -12.58 -16.57
N THR A 58 8.97 -11.97 -17.75
CA THR A 58 8.77 -10.52 -17.87
C THR A 58 7.33 -10.15 -17.56
N GLU A 59 6.37 -10.93 -18.03
CA GLU A 59 4.94 -10.72 -17.76
C GLU A 59 4.59 -10.99 -16.29
N GLU A 60 5.17 -12.02 -15.68
CA GLU A 60 5.05 -12.26 -14.23
C GLU A 60 5.50 -11.04 -13.42
N ARG A 61 6.64 -10.45 -13.80
CA ARG A 61 7.14 -9.23 -13.16
C ARG A 61 6.20 -8.04 -13.37
N VAL A 62 5.67 -7.88 -14.59
CA VAL A 62 4.69 -6.83 -14.91
C VAL A 62 3.44 -7.00 -14.07
N LEU A 63 2.91 -8.22 -13.94
CA LEU A 63 1.72 -8.53 -13.17
C LEU A 63 1.88 -8.10 -11.72
N VAL A 64 2.98 -8.48 -11.06
CA VAL A 64 3.25 -8.10 -9.67
C VAL A 64 3.34 -6.58 -9.51
N GLU A 65 4.10 -5.90 -10.38
CA GLU A 65 4.23 -4.44 -10.34
C GLU A 65 2.87 -3.74 -10.57
N LEU A 66 2.02 -4.29 -11.45
CA LEU A 66 0.70 -3.75 -11.79
C LEU A 66 -0.30 -3.92 -10.65
N GLU A 67 -0.33 -5.09 -10.01
CA GLU A 67 -1.17 -5.35 -8.84
C GLU A 67 -0.87 -4.36 -7.71
N ASP A 68 0.41 -4.12 -7.42
CA ASP A 68 0.83 -3.16 -6.40
C ASP A 68 0.35 -1.73 -6.70
N GLU A 69 0.45 -1.29 -7.95
CA GLU A 69 0.03 0.05 -8.38
C GLU A 69 -1.51 0.20 -8.37
N ILE A 70 -2.24 -0.84 -8.80
CA ILE A 70 -3.72 -0.89 -8.74
C ILE A 70 -4.17 -0.78 -7.29
N LEU A 71 -3.57 -1.55 -6.38
CA LEU A 71 -3.90 -1.52 -4.95
C LEU A 71 -3.57 -0.16 -4.33
N ALA A 72 -2.43 0.45 -4.69
CA ALA A 72 -2.08 1.78 -4.23
C ALA A 72 -3.12 2.81 -4.68
N TYR A 73 -3.55 2.76 -5.94
CA TYR A 73 -4.60 3.64 -6.46
C TYR A 73 -5.93 3.43 -5.72
N GLN A 74 -6.38 2.19 -5.55
CA GLN A 74 -7.62 1.89 -4.83
C GLN A 74 -7.59 2.38 -3.39
N ARG A 75 -6.44 2.28 -2.71
CA ARG A 75 -6.28 2.76 -1.33
C ARG A 75 -6.41 4.28 -1.24
N ASP A 76 -5.73 5.00 -2.14
CA ASP A 76 -5.51 6.44 -2.00
C ASP A 76 -6.53 7.29 -2.79
N SER A 77 -7.30 6.68 -3.69
CA SER A 77 -8.28 7.38 -4.55
C SER A 77 -9.60 7.69 -3.84
N ASP A 78 -10.11 8.90 -4.06
CA ASP A 78 -11.43 9.36 -3.61
C ASP A 78 -12.58 8.47 -4.08
N GLN A 79 -12.42 7.79 -5.23
CA GLN A 79 -13.42 6.90 -5.81
C GLN A 79 -13.74 5.71 -4.90
N PHE A 80 -12.75 5.20 -4.18
CA PHE A 80 -12.87 4.00 -3.35
C PHE A 80 -12.99 4.31 -1.87
N ARG A 81 -12.85 5.58 -1.46
CA ARG A 81 -12.82 5.98 -0.04
C ARG A 81 -14.00 5.44 0.79
N GLU A 82 -15.22 5.53 0.29
CA GLU A 82 -16.40 5.04 1.03
C GLU A 82 -16.38 3.51 1.16
N SER A 83 -16.06 2.81 0.07
CA SER A 83 -15.93 1.35 0.05
C SER A 83 -14.81 0.87 0.96
N ASN A 84 -13.65 1.53 0.95
CA ASN A 84 -12.53 1.24 1.82
C ASN A 84 -12.90 1.47 3.28
N ALA A 85 -13.57 2.58 3.60
CA ALA A 85 -14.03 2.84 4.96
C ALA A 85 -15.05 1.79 5.44
N ALA A 86 -15.96 1.35 4.57
CA ALA A 86 -16.91 0.28 4.87
C ALA A 86 -16.19 -1.07 5.10
N PHE A 87 -15.22 -1.39 4.25
CA PHE A 87 -14.40 -2.60 4.38
C PHE A 87 -13.59 -2.60 5.68
N GLU A 88 -12.86 -1.51 5.98
CA GLU A 88 -12.10 -1.35 7.22
C GLU A 88 -13.00 -1.46 8.46
N ALA A 89 -14.23 -0.92 8.39
CA ALA A 89 -15.20 -1.04 9.49
C ALA A 89 -15.64 -2.49 9.73
N THR A 90 -15.57 -3.37 8.72
CA THR A 90 -15.82 -4.82 8.87
C THR A 90 -14.60 -5.60 9.33
N CYS A 91 -13.38 -5.13 9.04
CA CYS A 91 -12.11 -5.75 9.44
C CYS A 91 -11.79 -5.57 10.93
N THR A 92 -12.69 -6.03 11.80
CA THR A 92 -12.51 -5.98 13.25
C THR A 92 -12.01 -7.32 13.78
N PRO A 93 -11.25 -7.33 14.90
CA PRO A 93 -10.88 -8.57 15.58
C PRO A 93 -12.07 -9.47 15.92
N VAL A 94 -13.22 -8.87 16.21
CA VAL A 94 -14.46 -9.61 16.49
C VAL A 94 -14.99 -10.29 15.24
N GLN A 95 -14.98 -9.60 14.09
CA GLN A 95 -15.38 -10.18 12.82
C GLN A 95 -14.45 -11.32 12.43
N LEU A 96 -13.14 -11.13 12.58
CA LEU A 96 -12.14 -12.18 12.34
C LEU A 96 -12.42 -13.45 13.15
N ILE A 97 -12.78 -13.33 14.43
CA ILE A 97 -13.16 -14.49 15.25
C ILE A 97 -14.43 -15.16 14.68
N LYS A 98 -15.43 -14.39 14.24
CA LYS A 98 -16.65 -14.95 13.63
C LYS A 98 -16.33 -15.70 12.33
N ASP A 99 -15.47 -15.15 11.49
CA ASP A 99 -15.07 -15.76 10.22
C ASP A 99 -14.29 -17.07 10.46
N LEU A 100 -13.41 -17.09 11.47
CA LEU A 100 -12.71 -18.31 11.91
C LEU A 100 -13.70 -19.35 12.47
N MET A 101 -14.68 -18.91 13.25
CA MET A 101 -15.72 -19.82 13.74
C MET A 101 -16.52 -20.43 12.60
N GLU A 102 -16.91 -19.65 11.60
CA GLU A 102 -17.63 -20.13 10.42
C GLU A 102 -16.77 -21.11 9.60
N THR A 103 -15.55 -20.70 9.26
CA THR A 103 -14.63 -21.49 8.43
C THR A 103 -14.27 -22.83 9.06
N HIS A 104 -14.15 -22.88 10.40
CA HIS A 104 -13.81 -24.09 11.13
C HIS A 104 -15.03 -24.82 11.75
N GLY A 105 -16.25 -24.33 11.54
CA GLY A 105 -17.47 -24.91 12.12
C GLY A 105 -17.51 -24.89 13.65
N LEU A 106 -16.90 -23.89 14.29
CA LEU A 106 -16.81 -23.75 15.73
C LEU A 106 -18.01 -23.00 16.30
N THR A 107 -18.43 -23.40 17.49
CA THR A 107 -19.47 -22.69 18.25
C THR A 107 -18.85 -21.83 19.35
N GLY A 108 -19.65 -20.98 19.99
CA GLY A 108 -19.18 -20.16 21.12
C GLY A 108 -18.76 -20.96 22.36
N SER A 109 -18.97 -22.28 22.37
CA SER A 109 -18.46 -23.18 23.41
C SER A 109 -17.07 -23.74 23.09
N ASP A 110 -16.60 -23.58 21.86
CA ASP A 110 -15.38 -24.20 21.34
C ASP A 110 -14.19 -23.23 21.31
N LEU A 111 -14.27 -22.10 22.04
CA LEU A 111 -13.23 -21.07 22.17
C LEU A 111 -12.78 -20.89 23.64
N PRO A 112 -12.12 -21.90 24.24
CA PRO A 112 -11.63 -21.83 25.62
C PRO A 112 -10.57 -20.73 25.84
N GLU A 113 -9.95 -20.23 24.77
CA GLU A 113 -8.97 -19.14 24.78
C GLU A 113 -9.59 -17.83 25.27
N ILE A 114 -10.88 -17.63 25.01
CA ILE A 114 -11.65 -16.46 25.43
C ILE A 114 -12.32 -16.72 26.79
N GLY A 115 -12.82 -17.94 27.01
CA GLY A 115 -13.40 -18.38 28.27
C GLY A 115 -14.63 -19.27 28.10
N ASP A 116 -15.59 -19.14 29.02
CA ASP A 116 -16.86 -19.86 28.93
C ASP A 116 -17.77 -19.26 27.85
N LYS A 117 -18.87 -19.97 27.52
CA LYS A 117 -19.84 -19.55 26.50
C LYS A 117 -20.35 -18.12 26.73
N THR A 118 -20.49 -17.71 27.99
CA THR A 118 -20.93 -16.36 28.37
C THR A 118 -19.87 -15.31 28.03
N ALA A 119 -18.61 -15.56 28.35
CA ALA A 119 -17.50 -14.68 28.01
C ALA A 119 -17.32 -14.56 26.49
N VAL A 120 -17.41 -15.67 25.76
CA VAL A 120 -17.33 -15.69 24.30
C VAL A 120 -18.45 -14.84 23.69
N SER A 121 -19.69 -15.02 24.14
CA SER A 121 -20.82 -14.22 23.65
C SER A 121 -20.62 -12.72 23.88
N LYS A 122 -20.11 -12.32 25.05
CA LYS A 122 -19.85 -10.90 25.35
C LYS A 122 -18.75 -10.31 24.46
N VAL A 123 -17.71 -11.09 24.14
CA VAL A 123 -16.66 -10.65 23.20
C VAL A 123 -17.22 -10.52 21.79
N LEU A 124 -18.00 -11.50 21.32
CA LEU A 124 -18.58 -11.49 19.97
C LEU A 124 -19.62 -10.38 19.74
N ASN A 125 -20.26 -9.90 20.81
CA ASN A 125 -21.17 -8.76 20.79
C ASN A 125 -20.46 -7.42 20.97
N GLY A 126 -19.17 -7.41 21.31
CA GLY A 126 -18.40 -6.20 21.62
C GLY A 126 -18.60 -5.65 23.04
N ASP A 127 -19.41 -6.31 23.87
CA ASP A 127 -19.62 -5.95 25.28
C ASP A 127 -18.36 -6.16 26.14
N ARG A 128 -17.38 -6.92 25.63
CA ARG A 128 -16.10 -7.19 26.29
C ARG A 128 -14.94 -7.08 25.30
N PRO A 129 -13.89 -6.30 25.61
CA PRO A 129 -12.71 -6.23 24.75
C PRO A 129 -11.89 -7.51 24.82
N ILE A 130 -11.19 -7.80 23.72
CA ILE A 130 -10.21 -8.89 23.63
C ILE A 130 -8.95 -8.45 24.39
N SER A 131 -8.57 -9.21 25.41
CA SER A 131 -7.32 -8.94 26.15
C SER A 131 -6.10 -9.48 25.39
N HIS A 132 -4.91 -8.94 25.66
CA HIS A 132 -3.66 -9.49 25.10
C HIS A 132 -3.53 -10.99 25.34
N LYS A 133 -3.87 -11.48 26.54
CA LYS A 133 -3.80 -12.92 26.85
C LYS A 133 -4.70 -13.76 25.92
N MET A 134 -5.89 -13.27 25.61
CA MET A 134 -6.81 -13.93 24.67
C MET A 134 -6.27 -13.88 23.25
N ALA A 135 -5.79 -12.71 22.81
CA ALA A 135 -5.20 -12.54 21.49
C ALA A 135 -4.03 -13.50 21.24
N TYR A 136 -3.11 -13.64 22.21
CA TYR A 136 -2.01 -14.60 22.11
C TYR A 136 -2.49 -16.06 22.04
N ALA A 137 -3.47 -16.45 22.85
CA ALA A 137 -3.99 -17.81 22.85
C ALA A 137 -4.75 -18.15 21.54
N LEU A 138 -5.51 -17.20 21.00
CA LEU A 138 -6.17 -17.33 19.69
C LEU A 138 -5.14 -17.43 18.56
N ALA A 139 -4.14 -16.55 18.56
CA ALA A 139 -3.03 -16.57 17.60
C ALA A 139 -2.29 -17.90 17.58
N GLU A 140 -2.00 -18.47 18.76
CA GLU A 140 -1.35 -19.78 18.87
C GLU A 140 -2.22 -20.90 18.26
N ARG A 141 -3.54 -20.90 18.53
CA ARG A 141 -4.45 -21.91 17.99
C ARG A 141 -4.63 -21.83 16.48
N PHE A 142 -4.78 -20.62 15.95
CA PHE A 142 -5.06 -20.39 14.53
C PHE A 142 -3.80 -20.17 13.69
N ALA A 143 -2.61 -20.29 14.29
CA ALA A 143 -1.32 -20.04 13.64
C ALA A 143 -1.25 -18.66 12.95
N MET A 144 -1.69 -17.63 13.67
CA MET A 144 -1.78 -16.24 13.19
C MET A 144 -0.97 -15.29 14.06
N GLU A 145 -0.76 -14.07 13.59
CA GLU A 145 -0.14 -13.02 14.39
C GLU A 145 -1.09 -12.48 15.48
N PRO A 146 -0.64 -12.31 16.74
CA PRO A 146 -1.47 -11.77 17.82
C PRO A 146 -2.08 -10.40 17.55
N SER A 147 -1.43 -9.57 16.72
CA SER A 147 -1.91 -8.25 16.34
C SER A 147 -3.24 -8.28 15.60
N ALA A 148 -3.56 -9.38 14.88
CA ALA A 148 -4.82 -9.53 14.17
C ALA A 148 -6.06 -9.56 15.10
N PHE A 149 -5.86 -9.95 16.36
CA PHE A 149 -6.92 -10.02 17.37
C PHE A 149 -6.98 -8.80 18.29
N LEU A 150 -6.13 -7.79 18.05
CA LEU A 150 -6.11 -6.55 18.83
C LEU A 150 -6.76 -5.44 18.02
N THR A 151 -7.63 -4.67 18.65
CA THR A 151 -8.12 -3.43 18.04
C THR A 151 -6.93 -2.49 17.90
N ALA A 152 -6.61 -2.07 16.69
CA ALA A 152 -5.77 -0.90 16.49
C ALA A 152 -6.47 0.28 17.19
N GLY A 153 -5.96 0.71 18.34
CA GLY A 153 -6.21 2.08 18.78
C GLY A 153 -5.76 3.04 17.68
N PRO A 154 -6.22 4.30 17.66
CA PRO A 154 -5.68 5.27 16.71
C PRO A 154 -4.16 5.24 16.85
N ALA A 155 -3.47 4.91 15.77
CA ALA A 155 -2.03 4.77 15.76
C ALA A 155 -1.39 6.12 16.08
N GLU A 156 -1.20 6.40 17.37
CA GLU A 156 -0.26 7.40 17.82
C GLU A 156 1.13 6.89 17.43
N ALA A 157 1.81 7.71 16.62
CA ALA A 157 3.08 7.42 15.97
C ALA A 157 4.06 6.67 16.89
N ALA A 158 4.19 5.36 16.68
CA ALA A 158 5.26 4.60 17.27
C ALA A 158 6.56 5.04 16.61
N HIS A 159 7.30 5.91 17.31
CA HIS A 159 8.70 6.16 17.08
C HIS A 159 9.42 4.82 16.91
N ILE A 160 9.85 4.53 15.70
CA ILE A 160 10.89 3.53 15.46
C ILE A 160 12.16 4.17 16.04
N GLU A 161 12.41 3.94 17.32
CA GLU A 161 13.70 4.23 17.92
C GLU A 161 14.69 3.28 17.26
N THR A 162 15.38 3.79 16.24
CA THR A 162 16.48 3.10 15.59
C THR A 162 17.50 2.75 16.67
N VAL A 163 17.53 1.49 17.08
CA VAL A 163 18.59 0.95 17.93
C VAL A 163 19.91 1.15 17.17
N ARG A 164 20.61 2.24 17.50
CA ARG A 164 21.99 2.49 17.09
C ARG A 164 22.86 1.51 17.87
N LEU A 165 23.25 0.43 17.22
CA LEU A 165 24.34 -0.43 17.70
C LEU A 165 25.62 0.43 17.84
N PRO A 166 26.36 0.34 18.96
CA PRO A 166 27.57 1.12 19.16
C PRO A 166 28.71 0.56 18.30
N PHE A 167 29.01 1.22 17.18
CA PHE A 167 30.20 0.92 16.40
C PHE A 167 31.45 1.42 17.15
N ARG A 168 32.31 0.48 17.56
CA ARG A 168 33.62 0.75 18.17
C ARG A 168 34.53 1.49 17.19
N LYS A 169 35.16 2.57 17.66
CA LYS A 169 36.24 3.27 16.96
C LYS A 169 37.53 2.46 17.03
N THR A 170 38.16 2.21 15.88
CA THR A 170 39.53 2.65 15.55
C THR A 170 39.91 2.16 14.15
N SER A 171 40.32 3.05 13.26
CA SER A 171 41.57 2.90 12.50
C SER A 171 41.87 4.17 11.73
N THR A 172 43.02 4.74 12.03
CA THR A 172 43.67 5.91 11.45
C THR A 172 44.14 5.63 10.03
N TYR A 173 43.96 6.56 9.08
CA TYR A 173 45.00 7.09 8.19
C TYR A 173 44.42 8.22 7.32
N ASP A 174 45.13 9.36 7.32
CA ASP A 174 45.19 10.41 6.28
C ASP A 174 43.92 11.26 5.98
N ARG A 175 43.97 12.59 5.76
CA ARG A 175 45.05 13.57 5.66
C ARG A 175 44.41 14.98 5.71
N PHE A 176 45.06 15.90 6.44
CA PHE A 176 45.14 17.37 6.32
C PHE A 176 44.25 18.10 5.27
N ARG A 177 43.45 19.11 5.69
CA ARG A 177 43.75 20.59 5.69
C ARG A 177 43.42 21.20 4.30
N SER A 178 42.61 22.26 4.11
CA SER A 178 42.47 23.52 4.85
C SER A 178 41.19 24.28 4.42
N ASP A 179 40.67 25.09 5.35
CA ASP A 179 40.06 26.45 5.23
C ASP A 179 38.86 26.72 4.29
N SER A 180 37.71 27.19 4.82
CA SER A 180 37.39 28.59 5.25
C SER A 180 37.09 29.48 4.03
N MET A 181 35.91 30.08 3.83
CA MET A 181 35.30 31.11 4.66
C MET A 181 33.86 31.44 4.17
N VAL A 182 33.02 31.83 5.15
CA VAL A 182 32.11 32.99 5.16
C VAL A 182 30.81 32.95 4.34
N ALA A 183 29.73 32.99 5.15
CA ALA A 183 28.39 33.42 4.81
C ALA A 183 28.33 34.93 4.50
N HIS A 184 27.51 35.31 3.52
CA HIS A 184 26.78 36.57 3.55
C HIS A 184 25.37 36.37 3.01
N SER A 185 24.41 36.76 3.85
CA SER A 185 22.97 36.88 3.57
C SER A 185 22.69 37.98 2.56
N VAL A 186 21.68 37.77 1.72
CA VAL A 186 20.90 38.85 1.10
C VAL A 186 19.43 38.41 1.08
N GLU A 187 18.59 39.13 1.82
CA GLU A 187 17.14 39.16 1.62
C GLU A 187 16.85 39.94 0.33
N GLU A 188 15.83 39.51 -0.43
CA GLU A 188 14.97 40.47 -1.11
C GLU A 188 13.56 39.91 -1.31
N ALA A 189 12.59 40.76 -0.97
CA ALA A 189 11.17 40.53 -1.00
C ALA A 189 10.60 40.63 -2.43
N GLY A 190 9.55 39.87 -2.70
CA GLY A 190 8.77 39.96 -3.94
C GLY A 190 7.34 39.52 -3.71
N ALA A 191 6.48 40.49 -3.37
CA ALA A 191 5.04 40.34 -3.29
C ALA A 191 4.46 39.99 -4.66
N GLY A 192 3.60 38.96 -4.71
CA GLY A 192 2.84 38.57 -5.89
C GLY A 192 1.43 38.17 -5.48
N GLU A 193 0.51 39.12 -5.61
CA GLU A 193 -0.92 38.96 -5.42
C GLU A 193 -1.51 37.94 -6.42
N TYR A 194 -2.18 36.91 -5.94
CA TYR A 194 -3.06 36.07 -6.78
C TYR A 194 -4.52 36.34 -6.43
N LYS A 195 -5.19 36.89 -7.45
CA LYS A 195 -6.60 37.27 -7.51
C LYS A 195 -7.48 36.01 -7.54
N VAL A 196 -8.21 35.77 -6.45
CA VAL A 196 -9.30 34.79 -6.38
C VAL A 196 -10.45 35.26 -7.27
N MET A 197 -10.66 34.59 -8.39
CA MET A 197 -11.88 34.74 -9.20
C MET A 197 -12.92 33.72 -8.72
N ALA A 198 -13.91 34.23 -7.99
CA ALA A 198 -15.12 33.51 -7.65
C ALA A 198 -15.97 33.24 -8.91
N SER A 199 -16.36 31.99 -9.13
CA SER A 199 -17.41 31.64 -10.09
C SER A 199 -18.62 31.09 -9.34
N LYS A 200 -19.74 31.75 -9.59
CA LYS A 200 -21.02 31.68 -8.86
C LYS A 200 -21.69 30.30 -8.92
N ALA A 201 -22.29 29.95 -7.78
CA ALA A 201 -23.35 28.97 -7.66
C ALA A 201 -24.57 29.31 -8.54
N ARG A 202 -25.22 28.26 -9.08
CA ARG A 202 -26.61 28.31 -9.54
C ARG A 202 -27.33 27.00 -9.18
N ARG A 203 -28.04 27.01 -8.05
CA ARG A 203 -29.26 26.19 -7.79
C ARG A 203 -30.37 26.73 -8.73
N LYS A 204 -31.45 26.04 -9.16
CA LYS A 204 -32.24 24.87 -8.70
C LYS A 204 -33.28 24.58 -9.82
N THR A 205 -33.89 23.38 -9.83
CA THR A 205 -35.32 23.01 -10.11
C THR A 205 -35.36 21.59 -10.72
N VAL A 206 -35.66 20.54 -9.95
CA VAL A 206 -36.99 19.98 -9.59
C VAL A 206 -37.84 19.58 -10.80
N LYS A 207 -38.02 18.27 -11.02
CA LYS A 207 -39.29 17.67 -11.47
C LYS A 207 -39.31 16.14 -11.29
N GLU A 208 -40.23 15.67 -10.46
CA GLU A 208 -40.93 14.38 -10.49
C GLU A 208 -42.38 14.69 -10.00
N PRO A 209 -43.39 13.82 -10.19
CA PRO A 209 -43.38 12.47 -10.78
C PRO A 209 -44.49 12.25 -11.84
N ASP A 210 -44.44 11.10 -12.53
CA ASP A 210 -45.60 10.47 -13.16
C ASP A 210 -45.43 8.94 -13.03
N LYS A 211 -46.34 8.28 -12.28
CA LYS A 211 -47.06 7.06 -12.67
C LYS A 211 -47.86 6.44 -11.50
N GLU A 212 -49.15 6.24 -11.81
CA GLU A 212 -50.14 5.25 -11.33
C GLU A 212 -50.30 4.95 -9.83
#